data_AF-A0A5D4RX35-F1
#
_entry.id   AF-A0A5D4RX35-F1
#
_cell.length_a   1.000
_cell.length_b   1.000
_cell.length_c   1.000
_cell.angle_alpha   90.00
_cell.angle_beta   90.00
_cell.angle_gamma   90.00
#
_symmetry.space_group_name_H-M   'P 1'
#
loop_
_entity.id
_entity.type
_entity.pdbx_description
1 polymer ?
#
loop_
_entity_poly.entity_id
_entity_poly.type
_entity_poly.pdbx_seq_one_letter_code
_entity_poly.pdbx_strand_id
1 'polypeptide(L)'
;MALYVMALAAIVATTGIGIVIRKAMREMAATPDQRQQIQSRMFIGVAIAEALPLILIVLGFIMLESFTGSVVVPVAIIIAVTAINFVVLLRTFLDLVKDPHADKQTKTMVQTTFFIGYALMTAVPIIAIVASLIAAG
;
A
#
# COMPACT_ATOMS: atom_id res chain seq x y z
N MET A 1 11.04 -20.58 -2.78
CA MET A 1 9.92 -19.95 -3.54
C MET A 1 8.98 -19.14 -2.66
N ALA A 2 8.70 -19.56 -1.40
CA ALA A 2 7.86 -18.84 -0.45
C ALA A 2 8.03 -17.31 -0.42
N LEU A 3 9.25 -16.83 -0.19
CA LEU A 3 9.51 -15.38 -0.07
C LEU A 3 9.31 -14.60 -1.37
N TYR A 4 9.45 -15.25 -2.53
CA TYR A 4 9.17 -14.61 -3.82
C TYR A 4 7.66 -14.44 -4.05
N VAL A 5 6.84 -15.37 -3.55
CA VAL A 5 5.38 -15.25 -3.55
C VAL A 5 4.95 -14.08 -2.66
N MET A 6 5.57 -13.92 -1.50
CA MET A 6 5.33 -12.78 -0.60
C MET A 6 5.83 -11.45 -1.19
N ALA A 7 6.97 -11.47 -1.89
CA ALA A 7 7.44 -10.29 -2.62
C ALA A 7 6.44 -9.88 -3.72
N LEU A 8 5.87 -10.84 -4.44
CA LEU A 8 4.78 -10.57 -5.40
C LEU A 8 3.54 -9.99 -4.72
N ALA A 9 3.16 -10.51 -3.54
CA ALA A 9 2.07 -9.96 -2.74
C ALA A 9 2.29 -8.48 -2.40
N ALA A 10 3.51 -8.13 -1.95
CA ALA A 10 3.89 -6.76 -1.63
C ALA A 10 3.83 -5.83 -2.86
N ILE A 11 4.25 -6.31 -4.04
CA ILE A 11 4.17 -5.55 -5.29
C ILE A 11 2.71 -5.22 -5.63
N VAL A 12 1.84 -6.23 -5.59
CA VAL A 12 0.42 -6.07 -5.91
C VAL A 12 -0.27 -5.16 -4.90
N ALA A 13 -0.05 -5.37 -3.60
CA ALA A 13 -0.66 -4.56 -2.55
C ALA A 13 -0.24 -3.09 -2.64
N THR A 14 1.06 -2.81 -2.69
CA THR A 14 1.56 -1.43 -2.68
C THR A 14 1.11 -0.66 -3.92
N THR A 15 1.11 -1.31 -5.08
CA THR A 15 0.70 -0.68 -6.35
C THR A 15 -0.81 -0.49 -6.40
N GLY A 16 -1.59 -1.53 -6.11
CA GLY A 16 -3.05 -1.52 -6.17
C GLY A 16 -3.65 -0.53 -5.17
N ILE A 17 -3.24 -0.62 -3.90
CA ILE A 17 -3.69 0.31 -2.85
C ILE A 17 -3.21 1.72 -3.18
N GLY A 18 -1.95 1.89 -3.60
CA GLY A 18 -1.41 3.19 -3.98
C GLY A 18 -2.22 3.88 -5.08
N ILE A 19 -2.75 3.15 -6.07
CA ILE A 19 -3.64 3.71 -7.11
C ILE A 19 -4.97 4.17 -6.50
N VAL A 20 -5.61 3.33 -5.69
CA VAL A 20 -6.91 3.62 -5.06
C VAL A 20 -6.83 4.86 -4.17
N ILE A 21 -5.81 4.94 -3.31
CA ILE A 21 -5.63 6.08 -2.39
C ILE A 21 -5.35 7.37 -3.16
N ARG A 22 -4.49 7.34 -4.18
CA ARG A 22 -4.21 8.53 -5.00
C ARG A 22 -5.46 9.04 -5.70
N LYS A 23 -6.29 8.14 -6.22
CA LYS A 23 -7.58 8.50 -6.82
C LYS A 23 -8.52 9.13 -5.79
N ALA A 24 -8.67 8.51 -4.63
CA ALA A 24 -9.51 9.02 -3.55
C ALA A 24 -9.07 10.40 -3.07
N MET A 25 -7.76 10.65 -2.91
CA MET A 25 -7.26 11.98 -2.53
C MET A 25 -7.58 13.06 -3.58
N ARG A 26 -7.43 12.73 -4.88
CA ARG A 26 -7.78 13.67 -5.97
C ARG A 26 -9.27 13.95 -6.03
N GLU A 27 -10.11 12.93 -5.86
CA GLU A 27 -11.56 13.11 -5.80
C GLU A 27 -11.98 13.95 -4.58
N MET A 28 -11.40 13.70 -3.40
CA MET A 28 -11.69 14.53 -2.21
C MET A 28 -11.24 15.98 -2.38
N ALA A 29 -10.15 16.22 -3.11
CA ALA A 29 -9.71 17.56 -3.42
C ALA A 29 -10.63 18.29 -4.42
N ALA A 30 -11.22 17.55 -5.36
CA ALA A 30 -12.12 18.11 -6.37
C ALA A 30 -13.56 18.30 -5.86
N THR A 31 -14.07 17.37 -5.05
CA THR A 31 -15.45 17.34 -4.54
C THR A 31 -15.49 17.00 -3.05
N PRO A 32 -15.04 17.92 -2.17
CA PRO A 32 -14.92 17.67 -0.72
C PRO A 32 -16.25 17.34 -0.04
N ASP A 33 -17.38 17.80 -0.58
CA ASP A 33 -18.73 17.51 -0.06
C ASP A 33 -19.10 16.02 -0.14
N GLN A 34 -18.45 15.27 -1.04
CA GLN A 34 -18.70 13.84 -1.23
C GLN A 34 -17.74 12.95 -0.42
N ARG A 35 -17.00 13.50 0.56
CA ARG A 35 -15.97 12.80 1.34
C ARG A 35 -16.41 11.40 1.80
N GLN A 36 -17.60 11.28 2.37
CA GLN A 36 -18.07 10.00 2.93
C GLN A 36 -18.24 8.94 1.83
N GLN A 37 -18.84 9.33 0.70
CA GLN A 37 -19.00 8.43 -0.43
C GLN A 37 -17.66 8.02 -1.03
N ILE A 38 -16.72 8.97 -1.16
CA ILE A 38 -15.37 8.72 -1.68
C ILE A 38 -14.61 7.78 -0.73
N GLN A 39 -14.70 7.97 0.59
CA GLN A 39 -14.09 7.07 1.57
C GLN A 39 -14.66 5.65 1.49
N SER A 40 -15.98 5.48 1.39
CA SER A 40 -16.58 4.16 1.22
C SER A 40 -16.08 3.46 -0.05
N ARG A 41 -16.04 4.18 -1.18
CA ARG A 41 -15.50 3.64 -2.44
C ARG A 41 -14.01 3.32 -2.35
N MET A 42 -13.24 4.14 -1.65
CA MET A 42 -11.82 3.92 -1.40
C MET A 42 -11.61 2.61 -0.63
N PHE A 43 -12.31 2.40 0.49
CA PHE A 43 -12.17 1.16 1.28
C PHE A 43 -12.58 -0.09 0.50
N ILE A 44 -13.66 -0.02 -0.30
CA ILE A 44 -14.05 -1.10 -1.20
C ILE A 44 -12.93 -1.37 -2.23
N GLY A 45 -12.36 -0.32 -2.82
CA GLY A 45 -11.24 -0.43 -3.73
C GLY A 45 -10.00 -1.05 -3.10
N VAL A 46 -9.68 -0.68 -1.86
CA VAL A 46 -8.58 -1.28 -1.09
C VAL A 46 -8.83 -2.77 -0.86
N ALA A 47 -10.02 -3.15 -0.40
CA ALA A 47 -10.37 -4.56 -0.14
C ALA A 47 -10.23 -5.42 -1.40
N ILE A 48 -10.65 -4.90 -2.57
CA ILE A 48 -10.48 -5.58 -3.85
C ILE A 48 -8.99 -5.70 -4.22
N ALA A 49 -8.22 -4.61 -4.06
CA ALA A 49 -6.79 -4.60 -4.35
C ALA A 49 -5.98 -5.53 -3.43
N GLU A 50 -6.48 -5.77 -2.22
CA GLU A 50 -5.81 -6.55 -1.18
C GLU A 50 -6.18 -8.04 -1.18
N ALA A 51 -7.30 -8.42 -1.82
CA ALA A 51 -7.76 -9.82 -1.87
C ALA A 51 -6.69 -10.80 -2.41
N LEU A 52 -6.06 -10.46 -3.54
CA LEU A 52 -4.97 -11.28 -4.11
C LEU A 52 -3.71 -11.29 -3.22
N PRO A 53 -3.19 -10.14 -2.75
CA PRO A 53 -2.10 -10.10 -1.78
C PRO A 53 -2.31 -11.00 -0.56
N LEU A 54 -3.49 -11.02 0.05
CA LEU A 54 -3.76 -11.86 1.21
C LEU A 54 -3.63 -13.35 0.89
N ILE A 55 -4.16 -13.79 -0.26
CA ILE A 55 -4.00 -15.18 -0.73
C ILE A 55 -2.51 -15.52 -0.91
N LEU A 56 -1.73 -14.63 -1.53
CA LEU A 56 -0.30 -14.84 -1.74
C LEU A 56 0.48 -14.87 -0.42
N ILE A 57 0.12 -14.05 0.56
CA ILE A 57 0.72 -14.08 1.89
C ILE A 57 0.44 -15.42 2.59
N VAL A 58 -0.81 -15.91 2.56
CA VAL A 58 -1.16 -17.22 3.14
C VAL A 58 -0.36 -18.35 2.45
N LEU A 59 -0.29 -18.35 1.12
CA LEU A 59 0.52 -19.33 0.38
C LEU A 59 2.01 -19.23 0.73
N GLY A 60 2.52 -18.01 0.90
CA GLY A 60 3.90 -17.76 1.33
C GLY A 60 4.20 -18.41 2.68
N PHE A 61 3.28 -18.29 3.65
CA PHE A 61 3.44 -18.90 4.97
C PHE A 61 3.39 -20.43 4.92
N ILE A 62 2.47 -21.01 4.15
CA ILE A 62 2.37 -22.47 3.98
C ILE A 62 3.68 -23.06 3.42
N MET A 63 4.36 -22.32 2.54
CA MET A 63 5.60 -22.80 1.91
C MET A 63 6.87 -22.42 2.69
N LEU A 64 6.77 -21.72 3.82
CA LEU A 64 7.89 -21.06 4.46
C LEU A 64 8.96 -22.04 4.97
N GLU A 65 8.55 -23.16 5.58
CA GLU A 65 9.46 -24.18 6.14
C GLU A 65 10.35 -24.84 5.08
N SER A 66 9.89 -24.87 3.82
CA SER A 66 10.64 -25.43 2.70
C SER A 66 11.64 -24.45 2.06
N PHE A 67 11.78 -23.25 2.62
CA PHE A 67 12.62 -22.21 2.05
C PHE A 67 14.10 -22.40 2.41
N THR A 68 14.94 -22.61 1.39
CA THR A 68 16.39 -22.78 1.53
C THR A 68 17.20 -21.69 0.81
N GLY A 69 16.55 -20.62 0.35
CA GLY A 69 17.16 -19.59 -0.48
C GLY A 69 17.71 -18.40 0.30
N SER A 70 18.27 -17.42 -0.41
CA SER A 70 18.64 -16.14 0.17
C SER A 70 17.41 -15.27 0.45
N VAL A 71 17.30 -14.77 1.68
CA VAL A 71 16.31 -13.78 2.12
C VAL A 71 16.59 -12.37 1.57
N VAL A 72 17.83 -12.07 1.22
CA VAL A 72 18.27 -10.71 0.85
C VAL A 72 17.56 -10.22 -0.40
N VAL A 73 17.50 -11.06 -1.44
CA VAL A 73 16.88 -10.71 -2.73
C VAL A 73 15.39 -10.39 -2.61
N PRO A 74 14.52 -11.25 -2.04
CA PRO A 74 13.10 -10.94 -1.90
C PRO A 74 12.84 -9.72 -1.00
N VAL A 75 13.61 -9.54 0.08
CA VAL A 75 13.50 -8.34 0.93
C VAL A 75 13.89 -7.08 0.17
N ALA A 76 14.97 -7.11 -0.61
CA ALA A 76 15.38 -5.97 -1.43
C ALA A 76 14.29 -5.57 -2.45
N ILE A 77 13.63 -6.56 -3.07
CA ILE A 77 12.49 -6.32 -3.98
C ILE A 77 11.33 -5.64 -3.23
N ILE A 78 10.95 -6.15 -2.06
CA ILE A 78 9.85 -5.60 -1.24
C ILE A 78 10.15 -4.14 -0.86
N ILE A 79 11.36 -3.86 -0.39
CA ILE A 79 11.79 -2.51 0.00
C ILE A 79 11.77 -1.58 -1.21
N ALA A 80 12.38 -1.99 -2.33
CA ALA A 80 12.46 -1.16 -3.53
C ALA A 80 11.07 -0.77 -4.05
N VAL A 81 10.15 -1.73 -4.15
CA VAL A 81 8.81 -1.47 -4.69
C VAL A 81 7.96 -0.66 -3.71
N THR A 82 8.07 -0.94 -2.42
CA THR A 82 7.39 -0.14 -1.39
C THR A 82 7.88 1.31 -1.41
N ALA A 83 9.19 1.54 -1.55
CA ALA A 83 9.78 2.86 -1.64
C ALA A 83 9.32 3.62 -2.90
N ILE A 84 9.32 2.96 -4.05
CA ILE A 84 8.83 3.57 -5.31
C ILE A 84 7.37 3.99 -5.17
N ASN A 85 6.49 3.09 -4.72
CA ASN A 85 5.07 3.39 -4.54
C ASN A 85 4.84 4.46 -3.47
N PHE A 86 5.63 4.47 -2.40
CA PHE A 86 5.59 5.52 -1.39
C PHE A 86 5.96 6.89 -1.96
N VAL A 87 7.02 6.99 -2.77
CA VAL A 87 7.40 8.25 -3.43
C VAL A 87 6.27 8.75 -4.32
N VAL A 88 5.60 7.87 -5.07
CA VAL A 88 4.49 8.25 -5.96
C VAL A 88 3.26 8.70 -5.17
N LEU A 89 2.95 8.03 -4.06
CA LEU A 89 1.89 8.42 -3.13
C LEU A 89 2.20 9.78 -2.49
N LEU A 90 3.42 9.95 -1.99
CA LEU A 90 3.91 11.17 -1.36
C LEU A 90 3.88 12.36 -2.32
N ARG A 91 4.30 12.19 -3.57
CA ARG A 91 4.19 13.24 -4.59
C ARG A 91 2.74 13.71 -4.75
N THR A 92 1.80 12.76 -4.90
CA THR A 92 0.37 13.12 -5.01
C THR A 92 -0.14 13.86 -3.77
N PHE A 93 0.25 13.41 -2.58
CA PHE A 93 -0.10 14.09 -1.34
C PHE A 93 0.46 15.52 -1.28
N LEU A 94 1.73 15.70 -1.61
CA LEU A 94 2.40 17.00 -1.60
C LEU A 94 1.78 17.95 -2.61
N ASP A 95 1.46 17.47 -3.82
CA ASP A 95 0.81 18.29 -4.86
C ASP A 95 -0.54 18.84 -4.37
N LEU A 96 -1.34 17.99 -3.71
CA LEU A 96 -2.68 18.37 -3.23
C LEU A 96 -2.64 19.28 -1.99
N VAL A 97 -1.70 19.07 -1.06
CA VAL A 97 -1.59 19.91 0.14
C VAL A 97 -0.95 21.27 -0.17
N LYS A 98 -0.07 21.33 -1.17
CA LYS A 98 0.56 22.59 -1.61
C LYS A 98 -0.30 23.43 -2.53
N ASP A 99 -1.45 22.91 -2.99
CA ASP A 99 -2.38 23.66 -3.81
C ASP A 99 -2.81 24.96 -3.07
N PRO A 100 -2.52 26.16 -3.65
CA PRO A 100 -2.94 27.44 -3.08
C PRO A 100 -4.46 27.62 -3.04
N HIS A 101 -5.20 26.93 -3.91
CA HIS A 101 -6.65 27.02 -4.01
C HIS A 101 -7.37 26.05 -3.06
N ALA A 102 -6.65 25.08 -2.49
CA ALA A 102 -7.23 24.15 -1.52
C ALA A 102 -7.42 24.83 -0.17
N ASP A 103 -8.66 24.79 0.32
CA ASP A 103 -9.02 25.29 1.63
C ASP A 103 -8.53 24.35 2.76
N LYS A 104 -8.65 24.81 4.01
CA LYS A 104 -8.15 24.06 5.18
C LYS A 104 -8.87 22.71 5.36
N GLN A 105 -10.17 22.64 5.04
CA GLN A 105 -10.95 21.42 5.15
C GLN A 105 -10.44 20.37 4.16
N THR A 106 -10.25 20.75 2.89
CA THR A 106 -9.70 19.86 1.85
C THR A 106 -8.32 19.31 2.22
N LYS A 107 -7.42 20.18 2.68
CA LYS A 107 -6.07 19.76 3.12
C LYS A 107 -6.12 18.74 4.24
N THR A 108 -7.01 18.96 5.22
CA THR A 108 -7.21 18.02 6.34
C THR A 108 -7.74 16.68 5.84
N MET A 109 -8.70 16.67 4.91
CA MET A 109 -9.22 15.44 4.33
C MET A 109 -8.11 14.66 3.60
N VAL A 110 -7.36 15.32 2.72
CA VAL A 110 -6.23 14.71 1.99
C VAL A 110 -5.19 14.16 2.95
N GLN A 111 -4.84 14.88 4.03
CA GLN A 111 -3.92 14.40 5.07
C GLN A 111 -4.42 13.13 5.74
N THR A 112 -5.68 13.11 6.19
CA THR A 112 -6.25 11.91 6.83
C THR A 112 -6.25 10.71 5.88
N THR A 113 -6.62 10.94 4.62
CA THR A 113 -6.64 9.90 3.58
C THR A 113 -5.24 9.40 3.25
N PHE A 114 -4.23 10.27 3.22
CA PHE A 114 -2.84 9.88 3.03
C PHE A 114 -2.35 8.95 4.14
N PHE A 115 -2.56 9.31 5.41
CA PHE A 115 -2.09 8.49 6.53
C PHE A 115 -2.79 7.12 6.59
N ILE A 116 -4.11 7.09 6.39
CA ILE A 116 -4.87 5.84 6.29
C ILE A 116 -4.34 5.00 5.12
N GLY A 117 -4.19 5.62 3.95
CA GLY A 117 -3.73 4.95 2.76
C GLY A 117 -2.30 4.41 2.86
N TYR A 118 -1.40 5.15 3.50
CA TYR A 118 -0.03 4.71 3.76
C TYR A 118 0.00 3.49 4.70
N ALA A 119 -0.79 3.50 5.77
CA ALA A 119 -0.90 2.37 6.70
C ALA A 119 -1.40 1.10 5.98
N LEU A 120 -2.45 1.22 5.16
CA LEU A 120 -2.99 0.10 4.38
C LEU A 120 -1.99 -0.40 3.33
N MET A 121 -1.32 0.51 2.63
CA MET A 121 -0.35 0.18 1.58
C MET A 121 0.88 -0.58 2.13
N THR A 122 1.28 -0.33 3.37
CA THR A 122 2.50 -0.89 3.97
C THR A 122 2.28 -2.18 4.76
N ALA A 123 1.04 -2.55 5.08
CA ALA A 123 0.73 -3.74 5.87
C ALA A 123 1.31 -5.04 5.27
N VAL A 124 1.04 -5.32 3.99
CA VAL A 124 1.55 -6.53 3.30
C VAL A 124 3.08 -6.55 3.21
N PRO A 125 3.77 -5.46 2.79
CA PRO A 125 5.24 -5.38 2.88
C PRO A 125 5.81 -5.70 4.25
N ILE A 126 5.22 -5.17 5.33
CA ILE A 126 5.69 -5.43 6.70
C ILE A 126 5.58 -6.92 7.03
N ILE A 127 4.44 -7.54 6.73
CA ILE A 127 4.23 -8.98 6.96
C ILE A 127 5.27 -9.81 6.19
N ALA A 128 5.51 -9.48 4.92
CA ALA A 128 6.48 -10.18 4.08
C ALA A 128 7.92 -10.05 4.58
N ILE A 129 8.30 -8.88 5.11
CA ILE A 129 9.61 -8.65 5.73
C ILE A 129 9.74 -9.46 7.01
N VAL A 130 8.74 -9.44 7.90
CA VAL A 130 8.74 -10.22 9.14
C VAL A 130 8.86 -11.72 8.84
N ALA A 131 8.11 -12.23 7.87
CA ALA A 131 8.23 -13.63 7.44
C ALA A 131 9.62 -13.96 6.89
N SER A 132 10.26 -13.02 6.19
CA SER A 132 11.64 -13.19 5.71
C SER A 132 12.66 -13.25 6.85
N LEU A 133 12.45 -12.49 7.93
CA LEU A 133 13.29 -12.55 9.13
C LEU A 133 13.13 -13.87 9.87
N ILE A 134 11.90 -14.39 9.95
CA ILE A 134 11.64 -15.71 10.55
C ILE A 134 12.34 -16.81 9.76
N ALA A 135 12.31 -16.74 8.42
CA ALA A 135 12.99 -17.72 7.57
C ALA A 135 14.52 -17.61 7.58
N ALA A 136 15.10 -16.55 8.16
CA ALA A 136 16.53 -16.33 8.25
C ALA A 136 17.16 -16.86 9.55
N GLY A 137 16.34 -17.12 10.58
CA GLY A 137 16.74 -17.66 11.88
C GLY A 137 16.61 -19.16 11.93
#